data_AF-A0A2A4R5G5-F1
#
_entry.id   AF-A0A2A4R5G5-F1
#
_cell.length_a   1.000
_cell.length_b   1.000
_cell.length_c   1.000
_cell.angle_alpha   90.00
_cell.angle_beta   90.00
_cell.angle_gamma   90.00
#
_symmetry.space_group_name_H-M   'P 1'
#
loop_
_entity.id
_entity.type
_entity.pdbx_description
1 polymer ?
#
loop_
_entity_poly.entity_id
_entity_poly.type
_entity_poly.pdbx_seq_one_letter_code
_entity_poly.pdbx_strand_id
1 'polypeptide(L)'
;MTDKQNSNHRDGASIIQDDFKNACEIMKHAVQTNIQEFSLSGLKVPKIIQTWEQESELPIEDDLITEICIFQERLHDRIAELTHDRQKLEQIWGFNERTREFRKRELRLPKFANTILGQLSTLVNALFANNSKIAAGVLSSYHRRQFDLVDDVVCKSKTLHAHAG
;
A
#
# COMPACT_ATOMS: atom_id res chain seq x y z
N MET A 1 30.32 -36.83 -3.73
CA MET A 1 29.64 -36.12 -2.63
C MET A 1 30.12 -34.70 -2.69
N THR A 2 29.31 -33.79 -3.24
CA THR A 2 29.60 -32.36 -3.28
C THR A 2 28.36 -31.65 -2.78
N ASP A 3 28.56 -30.93 -1.68
CA ASP A 3 27.53 -30.30 -0.88
C ASP A 3 26.83 -29.16 -1.60
N LYS A 4 25.53 -29.09 -1.29
CA LYS A 4 24.59 -28.04 -1.69
C LYS A 4 25.08 -26.67 -1.23
N GLN A 5 25.25 -25.75 -2.17
CA GLN A 5 25.07 -24.32 -1.91
C GLN A 5 23.90 -23.82 -2.76
N ASN A 6 22.69 -24.05 -2.23
CA ASN A 6 21.46 -23.48 -2.77
C ASN A 6 21.32 -22.06 -2.19
N SER A 7 22.08 -21.11 -2.74
CA SER A 7 21.94 -19.69 -2.41
C SER A 7 20.66 -19.16 -3.08
N ASN A 8 19.52 -19.31 -2.41
CA ASN A 8 18.29 -18.58 -2.74
C ASN A 8 18.50 -17.09 -2.45
N HIS A 9 19.25 -16.40 -3.32
CA HIS A 9 19.32 -14.95 -3.34
C HIS A 9 18.02 -14.46 -3.98
N ARG A 10 16.97 -14.24 -3.18
CA ARG A 10 15.76 -13.59 -3.68
C ARG A 10 16.09 -12.13 -3.92
N ASP A 11 15.84 -11.64 -5.13
CA ASP A 11 15.99 -10.23 -5.45
C ASP A 11 15.05 -9.37 -4.58
N GLY A 12 15.48 -8.18 -4.18
CA GLY A 12 14.69 -7.28 -3.32
C GLY A 12 13.30 -6.93 -3.86
N ALA A 13 13.11 -7.00 -5.19
CA ALA A 13 11.81 -6.88 -5.84
C ALA A 13 10.85 -8.01 -5.47
N SER A 14 11.33 -9.27 -5.48
CA SER A 14 10.53 -10.44 -5.11
C SER A 14 10.06 -10.39 -3.66
N ILE A 15 10.88 -9.87 -2.75
CA ILE A 15 10.53 -9.76 -1.32
C ILE A 15 9.40 -8.74 -1.13
N ILE A 16 9.51 -7.58 -1.78
CA ILE A 16 8.48 -6.53 -1.70
C ILE A 16 7.16 -7.01 -2.34
N GLN A 17 7.23 -7.75 -3.45
CA GLN A 17 6.05 -8.35 -4.09
C GLN A 17 5.34 -9.36 -3.17
N ASP A 18 6.09 -10.24 -2.50
CA ASP A 18 5.54 -11.20 -1.53
C ASP A 18 4.87 -10.47 -0.36
N ASP A 19 5.51 -9.40 0.14
CA ASP A 19 4.98 -8.54 1.20
C ASP A 19 3.65 -7.89 0.81
N PHE A 20 3.56 -7.32 -0.40
CA PHE A 20 2.31 -6.76 -0.93
C PHE A 20 1.24 -7.84 -1.08
N LYS A 21 1.58 -9.02 -1.60
CA LYS A 21 0.62 -10.11 -1.77
C LYS A 21 0.03 -10.54 -0.42
N ASN A 22 0.88 -10.78 0.57
CA ASN A 22 0.45 -11.20 1.91
C ASN A 22 -0.43 -10.13 2.57
N ALA A 23 -0.03 -8.85 2.51
CA ALA A 23 -0.81 -7.75 3.06
C ALA A 23 -2.20 -7.63 2.38
N CYS A 24 -2.26 -7.82 1.06
CA CYS A 24 -3.51 -7.86 0.30
C CYS A 24 -4.46 -8.94 0.80
N GLU A 25 -3.95 -10.17 0.96
CA GLU A 25 -4.75 -11.31 1.39
C GLU A 25 -5.33 -11.09 2.80
N ILE A 26 -4.50 -10.59 3.72
CA ILE A 26 -4.91 -10.24 5.09
C ILE A 26 -6.03 -9.20 5.06
N MET A 27 -5.81 -8.06 4.41
CA MET A 27 -6.77 -6.96 4.40
C MET A 27 -8.07 -7.32 3.69
N LYS A 28 -7.99 -8.07 2.58
CA LYS A 28 -9.18 -8.55 1.87
C LYS A 28 -10.01 -9.47 2.73
N HIS A 29 -9.38 -10.45 3.37
CA HIS A 29 -10.07 -11.33 4.30
C HIS A 29 -10.75 -10.50 5.40
N ALA A 30 -10.02 -9.56 6.01
CA ALA A 30 -10.54 -8.71 7.08
C ALA A 30 -11.83 -7.95 6.69
N VAL A 31 -11.82 -7.27 5.53
CA VAL A 31 -13.02 -6.55 5.03
C VAL A 31 -14.11 -7.49 4.51
N GLN A 32 -13.79 -8.70 4.08
CA GLN A 32 -14.82 -9.64 3.63
C GLN A 32 -15.57 -10.25 4.81
N THR A 33 -14.89 -10.48 5.93
CA THR A 33 -15.48 -11.11 7.12
C THR A 33 -16.15 -10.08 8.03
N ASN A 34 -15.48 -8.96 8.33
CA ASN A 34 -15.85 -8.11 9.48
C ASN A 34 -15.99 -6.62 9.13
N ILE A 35 -16.29 -6.24 7.88
CA ILE A 35 -16.40 -4.82 7.50
C ILE A 35 -17.42 -4.02 8.32
N GLN A 36 -18.46 -4.67 8.85
CA GLN A 36 -19.49 -3.98 9.65
C GLN A 36 -18.92 -3.40 10.96
N GLU A 37 -17.77 -3.90 11.42
CA GLU A 37 -17.06 -3.41 12.61
C GLU A 37 -16.08 -2.28 12.27
N PHE A 38 -15.88 -1.98 10.98
CA PHE A 38 -14.96 -0.94 10.56
C PHE A 38 -15.43 0.44 11.03
N SER A 39 -14.49 1.23 11.54
CA SER A 39 -14.71 2.61 11.92
C SER A 39 -13.52 3.47 11.54
N LEU A 40 -13.81 4.66 10.99
CA LEU A 40 -12.82 5.71 10.76
C LEU A 40 -12.51 6.51 12.04
N SER A 41 -13.11 6.16 13.19
CA SER A 41 -12.85 6.88 14.44
C SER A 41 -11.35 6.93 14.76
N GLY A 42 -10.85 8.13 15.04
CA GLY A 42 -9.43 8.39 15.29
C GLY A 42 -8.54 8.44 14.04
N LEU A 43 -9.07 8.17 12.84
CA LEU A 43 -8.35 8.35 11.58
C LEU A 43 -8.68 9.72 10.96
N LYS A 44 -7.66 10.59 10.89
CA LYS A 44 -7.76 11.84 10.12
C LYS A 44 -7.56 11.51 8.64
N VAL A 45 -8.63 11.55 7.84
CA VAL A 45 -8.55 11.41 6.38
C VAL A 45 -7.93 12.69 5.80
N PRO A 46 -6.81 12.64 5.06
CA PRO A 46 -6.23 13.79 4.38
C PRO A 46 -7.24 14.51 3.49
N LYS A 47 -7.25 15.85 3.50
CA LYS A 47 -8.22 16.65 2.74
C LYS A 47 -8.16 16.31 1.24
N ILE A 48 -6.97 16.10 0.71
CA ILE A 48 -6.76 15.75 -0.70
C ILE A 48 -7.50 14.47 -1.10
N ILE A 49 -7.68 13.50 -0.19
CA ILE A 49 -8.40 12.25 -0.46
C ILE A 49 -9.91 12.48 -0.44
N GLN A 50 -10.39 13.37 0.44
CA GLN A 50 -11.81 13.71 0.58
C GLN A 50 -12.32 14.50 -0.63
N THR A 51 -11.49 15.38 -1.19
CA THR A 51 -11.84 16.25 -2.32
C THR A 51 -11.21 15.80 -3.63
N TRP A 52 -10.68 14.57 -3.69
CA TRP A 52 -9.96 14.12 -4.87
C TRP A 52 -10.92 13.98 -6.06
N GLU A 53 -10.68 14.78 -7.10
CA GLU A 53 -11.31 14.62 -8.40
C GLU A 53 -10.27 14.05 -9.37
N GLN A 54 -10.67 13.01 -10.10
CA GLN A 54 -9.82 12.32 -11.05
C GLN A 54 -9.28 13.35 -12.07
N GLU A 55 -7.97 13.29 -12.37
CA GLU A 55 -7.27 14.22 -13.28
C GLU A 55 -6.88 15.60 -12.70
N SER A 56 -7.07 15.82 -11.39
CA SER A 56 -6.49 16.99 -10.72
C SER A 56 -4.96 16.96 -10.72
N GLU A 57 -4.31 18.12 -10.83
CA GLU A 57 -2.86 18.23 -10.63
C GLU A 57 -2.52 17.97 -9.15
N LEU A 58 -1.56 17.07 -8.92
CA LEU A 58 -1.10 16.73 -7.58
C LEU A 58 -0.10 17.79 -7.10
N PRO A 59 -0.31 18.42 -5.94
CA PRO A 59 0.73 19.23 -5.32
C PRO A 59 1.91 18.31 -4.98
N ILE A 60 3.06 18.50 -5.61
CA ILE A 60 4.28 17.74 -5.31
C ILE A 60 4.96 18.36 -4.09
N GLU A 61 4.27 18.30 -2.95
CA GLU A 61 4.79 18.75 -1.67
C GLU A 61 5.14 17.53 -0.81
N ASP A 62 6.38 17.46 -0.31
CA ASP A 62 6.86 16.32 0.47
C ASP A 62 6.04 16.08 1.75
N ASP A 63 5.51 17.15 2.35
CA ASP A 63 4.63 17.09 3.51
C ASP A 63 3.31 16.40 3.19
N LEU A 64 2.72 16.69 2.01
CA LEU A 64 1.49 16.06 1.54
C LEU A 64 1.71 14.56 1.29
N ILE A 65 2.82 14.20 0.63
CA ILE A 65 3.19 12.80 0.38
C ILE A 65 3.35 12.04 1.70
N THR A 66 3.97 12.68 2.70
CA THR A 66 4.15 12.11 4.03
C THR A 66 2.82 11.93 4.74
N GLU A 67 1.92 12.92 4.69
CA GLU A 67 0.56 12.83 5.26
C GLU A 67 -0.22 11.66 4.63
N ILE A 68 -0.18 11.52 3.30
CA ILE A 68 -0.84 10.42 2.58
C ILE A 68 -0.25 9.06 3.00
N CYS A 69 1.09 8.93 3.08
CA CYS A 69 1.72 7.69 3.49
C CYS A 69 1.35 7.28 4.92
N ILE A 70 1.35 8.23 5.86
CA ILE A 70 0.94 7.98 7.25
C ILE A 70 -0.52 7.56 7.29
N PHE A 71 -1.39 8.20 6.49
CA PHE A 71 -2.78 7.81 6.40
C PHE A 71 -2.95 6.39 5.86
N GLN A 72 -2.23 6.01 4.79
CA GLN A 72 -2.24 4.64 4.26
C GLN A 72 -1.85 3.62 5.32
N GLU A 73 -0.77 3.88 6.05
CA GLU A 73 -0.28 2.97 7.11
C GLU A 73 -1.35 2.76 8.19
N ARG A 74 -1.89 3.85 8.73
CA ARG A 74 -2.94 3.78 9.76
C ARG A 74 -4.23 3.14 9.25
N LEU A 75 -4.57 3.34 7.97
CA LEU A 75 -5.72 2.71 7.35
C LEU A 75 -5.51 1.20 7.23
N HIS A 76 -4.31 0.75 6.82
CA HIS A 76 -3.99 -0.68 6.77
C HIS A 76 -4.06 -1.31 8.16
N ASP A 77 -3.52 -0.64 9.19
CA ASP A 77 -3.59 -1.11 10.58
C ASP A 77 -5.04 -1.30 11.02
N ARG A 78 -5.89 -0.30 10.75
CA ARG A 78 -7.32 -0.36 11.10
C ARG A 78 -8.06 -1.47 10.36
N ILE A 79 -7.75 -1.71 9.09
CA ILE A 79 -8.32 -2.83 8.34
C ILE A 79 -7.83 -4.15 8.92
N ALA A 80 -6.56 -4.25 9.29
CA ALA A 80 -5.98 -5.47 9.86
C ALA A 80 -6.56 -5.81 11.24
N GLU A 81 -6.93 -4.82 12.06
CA GLU A 81 -7.63 -5.03 13.33
C GLU A 81 -8.94 -5.82 13.17
N LEU A 82 -9.62 -5.68 12.03
CA LEU A 82 -10.84 -6.46 11.72
C LEU A 82 -10.59 -7.97 11.62
N THR A 83 -9.34 -8.41 11.53
CA THR A 83 -9.02 -9.85 11.55
C THR A 83 -9.17 -10.47 12.93
N HIS A 84 -9.19 -9.65 14.00
CA HIS A 84 -9.07 -10.07 15.40
C HIS A 84 -7.89 -11.02 15.66
N ASP A 85 -6.85 -10.92 14.84
CA ASP A 85 -5.67 -11.77 14.88
C ASP A 85 -4.42 -10.89 15.05
N ARG A 86 -3.84 -10.96 16.25
CA ARG A 86 -2.66 -10.19 16.63
C ARG A 86 -1.48 -10.45 15.68
N GLN A 87 -1.31 -11.69 15.20
CA GLN A 87 -0.21 -12.03 14.30
C GLN A 87 -0.37 -11.36 12.94
N LYS A 88 -1.60 -11.33 12.40
CA LYS A 88 -1.89 -10.62 11.14
C LYS A 88 -1.69 -9.11 11.27
N LEU A 89 -2.05 -8.53 12.42
CA LEU A 89 -1.78 -7.12 12.70
C LEU A 89 -0.27 -6.82 12.71
N GLU A 90 0.54 -7.65 13.39
CA GLU A 90 2.00 -7.50 13.40
C GLU A 90 2.62 -7.65 12.00
N GLN A 91 2.07 -8.53 11.16
CA GLN A 91 2.50 -8.66 9.77
C GLN A 91 2.22 -7.37 8.98
N ILE A 92 1.09 -6.72 9.20
CA ILE A 92 0.75 -5.45 8.56
C ILE A 92 1.63 -4.30 9.06
N TRP A 93 2.01 -4.29 10.34
CA TRP A 93 3.00 -3.33 10.86
C TRP A 93 4.36 -3.48 10.17
N GLY A 94 4.85 -4.73 10.08
CA GLY A 94 6.10 -5.00 9.39
C GLY A 94 6.04 -4.65 7.90
N PHE A 95 4.91 -4.95 7.24
CA PHE A 95 4.65 -4.54 5.86
C PHE A 95 4.71 -3.02 5.72
N ASN A 96 4.00 -2.28 6.58
CA ASN A 96 3.96 -0.83 6.57
C ASN A 96 5.36 -0.23 6.70
N GLU A 97 6.19 -0.72 7.62
CA GLU A 97 7.57 -0.27 7.79
C GLU A 97 8.42 -0.51 6.53
N ARG A 98 8.43 -1.74 6.01
CA ARG A 98 9.28 -2.13 4.87
C ARG A 98 8.93 -1.40 3.56
N THR A 99 7.66 -1.04 3.38
CA THR A 99 7.16 -0.48 2.11
C THR A 99 6.96 1.03 2.14
N ARG A 100 7.27 1.72 3.26
CA ARG A 100 7.10 3.17 3.42
C ARG A 100 7.82 3.99 2.36
N GLU A 101 9.13 3.77 2.19
CA GLU A 101 9.92 4.55 1.23
C GLU A 101 9.52 4.28 -0.22
N PHE A 102 9.06 3.06 -0.50
CA PHE A 102 8.50 2.72 -1.80
C PHE A 102 7.20 3.50 -2.06
N ARG A 103 6.24 3.53 -1.12
CA ARG A 103 5.01 4.34 -1.25
C ARG A 103 5.29 5.82 -1.46
N LYS A 104 6.24 6.40 -0.73
CA LYS A 104 6.65 7.80 -0.92
C LYS A 104 7.18 8.05 -2.33
N ARG A 105 8.06 7.20 -2.83
CA ARG A 105 8.61 7.31 -4.19
C ARG A 105 7.52 7.19 -5.25
N GLU A 106 6.58 6.29 -5.04
CA GLU A 106 5.46 6.09 -5.94
C GLU A 106 4.55 7.32 -6.02
N LEU A 107 4.26 7.97 -4.88
CA LEU A 107 3.48 9.21 -4.82
C LEU A 107 4.19 10.42 -5.45
N ARG A 108 5.51 10.37 -5.65
CA ARG A 108 6.26 11.41 -6.39
C ARG A 108 6.10 11.29 -7.91
N LEU A 109 5.52 10.21 -8.40
CA LEU A 109 5.31 9.98 -9.83
C LEU A 109 3.86 10.35 -10.18
N PRO A 110 3.61 11.43 -10.95
CA PRO A 110 2.25 11.98 -11.14
C PRO A 110 1.22 10.95 -11.63
N LYS A 111 1.61 10.10 -12.59
CA LYS A 111 0.76 9.02 -13.12
C LYS A 111 0.25 8.06 -12.02
N PHE A 112 1.11 7.73 -11.07
CA PHE A 112 0.77 6.79 -10.01
C PHE A 112 0.06 7.48 -8.86
N ALA A 113 0.46 8.70 -8.54
CA ALA A 113 -0.16 9.49 -7.49
C ALA A 113 -1.66 9.72 -7.75
N ASN A 114 -2.06 10.08 -8.97
CA ASN A 114 -3.47 10.20 -9.36
C ASN A 114 -4.25 8.89 -9.17
N THR A 115 -3.62 7.77 -9.55
CA THR A 115 -4.23 6.45 -9.40
C THR A 115 -4.39 6.07 -7.93
N ILE A 116 -3.37 6.32 -7.11
CA ILE A 116 -3.36 6.00 -5.68
C ILE A 116 -4.42 6.82 -4.94
N LEU A 117 -4.51 8.13 -5.20
CA LEU A 117 -5.50 8.98 -4.56
C LEU A 117 -6.93 8.58 -4.94
N GLY A 118 -7.18 8.26 -6.21
CA GLY A 118 -8.48 7.72 -6.64
C GLY A 118 -8.83 6.39 -5.96
N GLN A 119 -7.87 5.48 -5.86
CA GLN A 119 -8.04 4.21 -5.16
C GLN A 119 -8.29 4.42 -3.66
N LEU A 120 -7.55 5.30 -3.00
CA LEU A 120 -7.74 5.60 -1.57
C LEU A 120 -9.10 6.24 -1.31
N SER A 121 -9.52 7.21 -2.12
CA SER A 121 -10.85 7.82 -2.00
C SER A 121 -11.95 6.77 -2.16
N THR A 122 -11.84 5.91 -3.17
CA THR A 122 -12.80 4.81 -3.39
C THR A 122 -12.81 3.81 -2.23
N LEU A 123 -11.64 3.44 -1.71
CA LEU A 123 -11.51 2.52 -0.58
C LEU A 123 -12.16 3.09 0.68
N VAL A 124 -11.86 4.36 1.02
CA VAL A 124 -12.44 5.04 2.18
C VAL A 124 -13.96 5.09 2.08
N ASN A 125 -14.50 5.45 0.91
CA ASN A 125 -15.95 5.48 0.69
C ASN A 125 -16.58 4.09 0.81
N ALA A 126 -15.93 3.05 0.27
CA ALA A 126 -16.41 1.68 0.37
C ALA A 126 -16.41 1.16 1.80
N LEU A 127 -15.35 1.46 2.57
CA LEU A 127 -15.26 1.11 3.99
C LEU A 127 -16.33 1.83 4.81
N PHE A 128 -16.56 3.13 4.56
CA PHE A 128 -17.62 3.88 5.22
C PHE A 128 -19.03 3.35 4.91
N ALA A 129 -19.25 2.92 3.66
CA ALA A 129 -20.51 2.33 3.22
C ALA A 129 -20.65 0.83 3.57
N ASN A 130 -19.72 0.25 4.34
CA ASN A 130 -19.62 -1.17 4.63
C ASN A 130 -19.73 -2.09 3.39
N ASN A 131 -19.23 -1.61 2.25
CA ASN A 131 -19.29 -2.31 0.98
C ASN A 131 -18.03 -3.18 0.77
N SER A 132 -18.06 -4.39 1.31
CA SER A 132 -16.93 -5.33 1.27
C SER A 132 -16.49 -5.69 -0.14
N LYS A 133 -17.44 -5.77 -1.09
CA LYS A 133 -17.15 -6.09 -2.50
C LYS A 133 -16.28 -5.02 -3.15
N ILE A 134 -16.65 -3.74 -2.99
CA ILE A 134 -15.86 -2.64 -3.55
C ILE A 134 -14.53 -2.53 -2.81
N ALA A 135 -14.52 -2.59 -1.47
CA ALA A 135 -13.29 -2.50 -0.68
C ALA A 135 -12.28 -3.59 -1.08
N ALA A 136 -12.70 -4.86 -1.15
CA ALA A 136 -11.84 -5.97 -1.57
C ALA A 136 -11.39 -5.87 -3.03
N GLY A 137 -12.24 -5.31 -3.90
CA GLY A 137 -11.91 -5.00 -5.29
C GLY A 137 -10.79 -3.99 -5.41
N VAL A 138 -10.92 -2.85 -4.72
CA VAL A 138 -9.91 -1.79 -4.70
C VAL A 138 -8.59 -2.28 -4.10
N LEU A 139 -8.63 -3.03 -2.99
CA LEU A 139 -7.44 -3.66 -2.42
C LEU A 139 -6.75 -4.57 -3.45
N SER A 140 -7.49 -5.38 -4.19
CA SER A 140 -6.90 -6.25 -5.24
C SER A 140 -6.25 -5.44 -6.37
N SER A 141 -6.92 -4.39 -6.84
CA SER A 141 -6.42 -3.52 -7.91
C SER A 141 -5.18 -2.74 -7.50
N TYR A 142 -5.12 -2.26 -6.26
CA TYR A 142 -3.95 -1.58 -5.71
C TYR A 142 -2.73 -2.51 -5.74
N HIS A 143 -2.88 -3.74 -5.22
CA HIS A 143 -1.75 -4.67 -5.10
C HIS A 143 -1.27 -5.22 -6.45
N ARG A 144 -2.17 -5.49 -7.39
CA ARG A 144 -1.78 -5.90 -8.76
C ARG A 144 -0.91 -4.84 -9.43
N ARG A 145 -1.29 -3.56 -9.29
CA ARG A 145 -0.52 -2.44 -9.83
C ARG A 145 0.86 -2.34 -9.18
N GLN A 146 0.97 -2.60 -7.87
CA GLN A 146 2.27 -2.62 -7.20
C GLN A 146 3.16 -3.73 -7.71
N PHE A 147 2.60 -4.91 -7.98
CA PHE A 147 3.35 -6.02 -8.55
C PHE A 147 4.02 -5.64 -9.88
N ASP A 148 3.26 -4.98 -10.76
CA ASP A 148 3.75 -4.50 -12.06
C ASP A 148 4.79 -3.35 -11.93
N LEU A 149 4.81 -2.66 -10.79
CA LEU A 149 5.61 -1.43 -10.59
C LEU A 149 6.91 -1.66 -9.82
N VAL A 150 6.97 -2.69 -8.98
CA VAL A 150 8.15 -2.96 -8.15
C VAL A 150 9.39 -3.13 -9.04
N ASP A 151 9.26 -3.76 -10.21
CA ASP A 151 10.36 -3.91 -11.16
C ASP A 151 10.82 -2.55 -11.73
N ASP A 152 9.89 -1.65 -12.06
CA ASP A 152 10.17 -0.33 -12.61
C ASP A 152 10.82 0.62 -11.59
N VAL A 153 10.41 0.56 -10.33
CA VAL A 153 10.93 1.43 -9.25
C VAL A 153 12.27 0.90 -8.71
N VAL A 154 12.42 -0.43 -8.59
CA VAL A 154 13.68 -1.04 -8.14
C VAL A 154 14.76 -0.84 -9.20
N CYS A 155 14.47 -0.99 -10.50
CA CYS A 155 15.44 -0.70 -11.57
C CYS A 155 15.94 0.75 -11.56
N LYS A 156 15.06 1.75 -11.38
CA LYS A 156 15.45 3.17 -11.36
C LYS A 156 16.30 3.55 -10.14
N SER A 157 16.20 2.80 -9.04
CA SER A 157 17.02 3.04 -7.85
C SER A 157 18.49 2.64 -8.00
N LYS A 158 18.80 1.66 -8.87
CA LYS A 158 20.19 1.26 -9.17
C LYS A 158 20.91 2.28 -10.07
N THR A 159 20.18 2.94 -10.97
CA THR A 159 20.75 3.92 -11.90
C THR A 159 21.12 5.25 -11.23
N LEU A 160 20.41 5.65 -10.19
CA LEU A 160 20.70 6.88 -9.43
C LEU A 160 21.98 6.78 -8.56
N HIS A 161 22.41 5.58 -8.19
CA HIS A 161 23.70 5.37 -7.51
C HIS A 161 24.88 5.20 -8.47
N ALA A 162 24.64 4.94 -9.75
CA ALA A 162 25.71 4.79 -10.75
C ALA A 162 26.18 6.13 -11.36
N HIS A 163 25.45 7.23 -11.12
CA HIS A 163 25.78 8.57 -11.62
C HIS A 163 26.19 9.58 -10.53
N ALA A 164 26.37 9.11 -9.29
CA ALA A 164 26.84 9.91 -8.16
C ALA A 164 28.24 9.49 -7.66
N GLY A 165 28.98 8.73 -8.47
CA GLY A 165 30.36 8.29 -8.22
C GLY A 165 31.32 8.90 -9.22
#